data_AF-A0A2Z3GEA6-F1
#
_entry.id   AF-A0A2Z3GEA6-F1
#
_cell.length_a   1.000
_cell.length_b   1.000
_cell.length_c   1.000
_cell.angle_alpha   90.00
_cell.angle_beta   90.00
_cell.angle_gamma   90.00
#
_symmetry.space_group_name_H-M   'P 1'
#
loop_
_entity.id
_entity.type
_entity.pdbx_description
1 polymer ?
#
loop_
_entity_poly.entity_id
_entity_poly.type
_entity_poly.pdbx_seq_one_letter_code
_entity_poly.pdbx_strand_id
1 'polypeptide(L)'
;MKNMTLCDQTQYVHYLSPTESGRQHDKKLADEYALSLPVGSVLRQDLGLLGHAPGGAVVEMPHKKPPKRELSFSQKLYNHLLSPLRVVIEHAHSGIKRLRIVADTVRLRGEPVRDLVMVVACGLHNLRVCSPLRAYLAQAPLSLGNSSE
;
A
#
# COMPACT_ATOMS: atom_id res chain seq x y z
N MET A 1 -2.62 10.15 12.90
CA MET A 1 -1.55 10.25 11.91
C MET A 1 -2.04 9.52 10.68
N LYS A 2 -1.79 10.07 9.49
CA LYS A 2 -2.20 9.46 8.24
C LYS A 2 -1.06 9.59 7.24
N ASN A 3 -0.76 8.51 6.55
CA ASN A 3 0.31 8.43 5.57
C ASN A 3 -0.18 7.60 4.38
N MET A 4 0.31 7.93 3.19
CA MET A 4 0.22 7.07 2.02
C MET A 4 1.44 6.16 1.99
N THR A 5 1.23 4.88 1.66
CA THR A 5 2.32 3.91 1.52
C THR A 5 2.23 3.17 0.21
N LEU A 6 3.38 2.91 -0.42
CA LEU A 6 3.51 1.98 -1.54
C LEU A 6 4.27 0.75 -1.04
N CYS A 7 3.70 -0.44 -1.25
CA CYS A 7 4.40 -1.69 -1.01
C CYS A 7 4.31 -2.63 -2.21
N ASP A 8 5.22 -3.58 -2.26
CA ASP A 8 5.15 -4.68 -3.23
C ASP A 8 4.49 -5.93 -2.63
N GLN A 9 4.47 -7.01 -3.42
CA GLN A 9 3.91 -8.30 -3.01
C GLN A 9 4.64 -8.90 -1.79
N THR A 10 5.89 -8.53 -1.54
CA THR A 10 6.69 -9.02 -0.41
C THR A 10 6.31 -8.38 0.93
N GLN A 11 5.39 -7.40 0.91
CA GLN A 11 5.06 -6.48 1.99
C GLN A 11 6.16 -5.44 2.27
N TYR A 12 7.18 -5.33 1.41
CA TYR A 12 8.22 -4.31 1.57
C TYR A 12 7.65 -2.93 1.22
N VAL A 13 7.81 -1.96 2.11
CA VAL A 13 7.33 -0.60 1.94
C VAL A 13 8.40 0.22 1.22
N HIS A 14 8.13 0.60 -0.03
CA HIS A 14 9.02 1.39 -0.89
C HIS A 14 8.85 2.89 -0.68
N TYR A 15 7.66 3.30 -0.25
CA TYR A 15 7.33 4.71 -0.08
C TYR A 15 6.45 4.92 1.15
N LEU A 16 6.71 6.03 1.84
CA LEU A 16 5.92 6.58 2.93
C LEU A 16 5.80 8.09 2.69
N SER A 17 4.58 8.62 2.60
CA SER A 17 4.35 10.07 2.50
C SER A 17 4.63 10.76 3.85
N PRO A 18 4.81 12.09 3.85
CA PRO A 18 4.76 12.88 5.08
C PRO A 18 3.54 12.55 5.94
N THR A 19 3.73 12.65 7.25
CA THR A 19 2.69 12.35 8.24
C THR A 19 1.70 13.49 8.36
N GLU A 20 0.49 13.23 7.88
CA GLU A 20 -0.59 14.21 7.85
C GLU A 20 -1.63 14.00 8.96
N SER A 21 -2.45 15.04 9.14
CA SER A 21 -3.62 14.97 10.02
C SER A 21 -4.61 13.91 9.53
N GLY A 22 -5.18 13.16 10.47
CA GLY A 22 -6.16 12.10 10.16
C GLY A 22 -7.47 12.59 9.51
N ARG A 23 -7.69 13.91 9.43
CA ARG A 23 -8.85 14.53 8.81
C ARG A 23 -8.77 14.59 7.28
N GLN A 24 -7.58 14.48 6.69
CA GLN A 24 -7.41 14.57 5.25
C GLN A 24 -7.93 13.29 4.55
N HIS A 25 -8.63 13.45 3.42
CA HIS A 25 -9.10 12.31 2.62
C HIS A 25 -7.93 11.62 1.91
N ASP A 26 -7.97 10.28 1.79
CA ASP A 26 -6.87 9.49 1.19
C ASP A 26 -6.51 9.95 -0.22
N LYS A 27 -7.50 10.15 -1.07
CA LYS A 27 -7.30 10.69 -2.42
C LYS A 27 -6.53 12.02 -2.42
N LYS A 28 -6.92 12.97 -1.55
CA LYS A 28 -6.28 14.29 -1.50
C LYS A 28 -4.80 14.14 -1.14
N LEU A 29 -4.50 13.26 -0.19
CA LEU A 29 -3.14 12.94 0.22
C LEU A 29 -2.33 12.34 -0.94
N ALA A 30 -2.94 11.45 -1.73
CA ALA A 30 -2.29 10.85 -2.89
C ALA A 30 -2.07 11.85 -4.03
N ASP A 31 -2.99 12.78 -4.25
CA ASP A 31 -2.85 13.84 -5.24
C ASP A 31 -1.78 14.87 -4.83
N GLU A 32 -1.72 15.22 -3.53
CA GLU A 32 -0.73 16.13 -2.96
C GLU A 32 0.68 15.55 -2.99
N TYR A 33 0.82 14.25 -2.68
CA TYR A 33 2.07 13.52 -2.71
C TYR A 33 2.11 12.50 -3.85
N ALA A 34 1.85 12.98 -5.07
CA ALA A 34 1.77 12.12 -6.24
C ALA A 34 3.09 11.39 -6.54
N LEU A 35 3.00 10.09 -6.79
CA LEU A 35 4.13 9.24 -7.12
C LEU A 35 4.49 9.35 -8.60
N SER A 36 5.77 9.58 -8.89
CA SER A 36 6.33 9.41 -10.23
C SER A 36 6.81 7.97 -10.39
N LEU A 37 6.00 7.15 -11.05
CA LEU A 37 6.30 5.74 -11.29
C LEU A 37 6.88 5.55 -12.70
N PRO A 38 7.75 4.54 -12.91
CA PRO A 38 8.18 4.17 -14.26
C PRO A 38 7.00 3.91 -15.20
N VAL A 39 7.13 4.33 -16.45
CA VAL A 39 6.08 4.14 -17.47
C VAL A 39 5.77 2.65 -17.62
N GLY A 40 4.49 2.30 -17.61
CA GLY A 40 4.01 0.93 -17.68
C GLY A 40 3.90 0.23 -16.32
N SER A 41 4.21 0.91 -15.21
CA SER A 41 3.99 0.36 -13.87
C SER A 41 2.51 0.07 -13.63
N VAL A 42 2.19 -1.08 -13.02
CA VAL A 42 0.83 -1.40 -12.59
C VAL A 42 0.66 -1.01 -11.12
N LEU A 43 -0.12 0.04 -10.87
CA LEU A 43 -0.41 0.53 -9.53
C LEU A 43 -1.77 0.02 -9.06
N ARG A 44 -1.76 -0.80 -8.03
CA ARG A 44 -2.99 -1.29 -7.39
C ARG A 44 -3.43 -0.34 -6.30
N GLN A 45 -4.70 0.05 -6.34
CA GLN A 45 -5.25 1.04 -5.42
C GLN A 45 -6.55 0.56 -4.77
N ASP A 46 -6.81 1.04 -3.56
CA ASP A 46 -8.08 0.86 -2.88
C ASP A 46 -9.15 1.86 -3.37
N LEU A 47 -10.41 1.55 -3.08
CA LEU A 47 -11.55 2.42 -3.43
C LEU A 47 -11.48 3.82 -2.82
N GLY A 48 -10.71 4.01 -1.74
CA GLY A 48 -10.47 5.33 -1.12
C GLY A 48 -9.64 6.28 -1.99
N LEU A 49 -8.97 5.76 -3.02
CA LEU A 49 -8.17 6.49 -4.00
C LEU A 49 -8.90 6.69 -5.33
N LEU A 50 -10.20 6.42 -5.38
CA LEU A 50 -10.98 6.53 -6.62
C LEU A 50 -10.81 7.91 -7.29
N GLY A 51 -10.31 7.89 -8.52
CA GLY A 51 -10.04 9.09 -9.31
C GLY A 51 -8.64 9.68 -9.12
N HIS A 52 -7.75 9.01 -8.38
CA HIS A 52 -6.31 9.28 -8.38
C HIS A 52 -5.64 8.46 -9.50
N ALA A 53 -4.90 9.12 -10.39
CA ALA A 53 -4.27 8.47 -11.54
C ALA A 53 -2.87 9.08 -11.76
N PRO A 54 -1.81 8.48 -11.19
CA PRO A 54 -0.46 8.96 -11.41
C PRO A 54 -0.03 8.74 -12.87
N GLY A 55 0.63 9.74 -13.45
CA GLY A 55 1.06 9.71 -14.85
C GLY A 55 1.97 8.52 -15.15
N GLY A 56 1.73 7.85 -16.28
CA GLY A 56 2.54 6.72 -16.73
C GLY A 56 2.25 5.37 -16.05
N ALA A 57 1.37 5.34 -15.03
CA ALA A 57 0.97 4.11 -14.37
C ALA A 57 -0.40 3.60 -14.85
N VAL A 58 -0.54 2.29 -14.97
CA VAL A 58 -1.82 1.61 -15.16
C VAL A 58 -2.45 1.37 -13.79
N VAL A 59 -3.62 1.96 -13.54
CA VAL A 59 -4.31 1.84 -12.25
C VAL A 59 -5.24 0.62 -12.26
N GLU A 60 -4.96 -0.33 -11.38
CA GLU A 60 -5.83 -1.47 -11.08
C GLU A 60 -6.61 -1.20 -9.79
N MET A 61 -7.93 -1.19 -9.89
CA MET A 61 -8.82 -0.97 -8.75
C MET A 61 -9.98 -1.95 -8.76
N PRO A 62 -10.45 -2.41 -7.59
CA PRO A 62 -11.68 -3.19 -7.52
C PRO A 62 -12.87 -2.35 -8.01
N HIS A 63 -13.85 -3.01 -8.61
CA HIS A 63 -15.11 -2.38 -8.99
C HIS A 63 -15.95 -2.06 -7.75
N LYS A 64 -16.27 -0.77 -7.58
CA LYS A 64 -17.20 -0.30 -6.56
C LYS A 64 -18.62 -0.72 -6.92
N LYS A 65 -19.38 -1.23 -5.94
CA LYS A 65 -20.81 -1.52 -6.13
C LYS A 65 -21.57 -0.21 -6.45
N PRO A 66 -22.29 -0.13 -7.59
CA PRO A 66 -23.09 1.03 -7.92
C PRO A 66 -24.30 1.18 -6.98
N PRO A 67 -24.80 2.42 -6.75
CA PRO A 67 -25.99 2.63 -5.93
C PRO A 67 -27.19 1.89 -6.50
N LYS A 68 -27.94 1.17 -5.64
CA LYS A 68 -29.16 0.43 -5.98
C LYS A 68 -29.00 -0.62 -7.09
N ARG A 69 -27.77 -1.06 -7.39
CA ARG A 69 -27.46 -2.06 -8.42
C ARG A 69 -26.46 -3.08 -7.90
N GLU A 70 -26.42 -4.25 -8.54
CA GLU A 70 -25.41 -5.28 -8.26
C GLU A 70 -24.19 -5.14 -9.15
N LEU A 71 -23.09 -5.73 -8.69
CA LEU A 71 -21.94 -5.98 -9.55
C LEU A 71 -22.29 -7.10 -10.55
N SER A 72 -21.88 -6.93 -11.80
CA SER A 72 -21.98 -8.00 -12.80
C SER A 72 -21.14 -9.21 -12.40
N PHE A 73 -21.38 -10.36 -13.01
CA PHE A 73 -20.55 -11.55 -12.82
C PHE A 73 -19.07 -11.26 -13.13
N SER A 74 -18.78 -10.57 -14.23
CA SER A 74 -17.42 -10.19 -14.62
C SER A 74 -16.75 -9.29 -13.60
N GLN A 75 -17.47 -8.32 -13.04
CA GLN A 75 -16.94 -7.44 -11.99
C GLN A 75 -16.69 -8.19 -10.68
N LYS A 76 -17.58 -9.12 -10.30
CA LYS A 76 -17.39 -9.99 -9.13
C LYS A 76 -16.15 -10.88 -9.30
N LEU A 77 -15.99 -11.48 -10.48
CA LEU A 77 -14.82 -12.31 -10.81
C LEU A 77 -13.52 -11.50 -10.76
N TYR A 78 -13.50 -10.30 -11.35
CA TYR A 78 -12.34 -9.42 -11.31
C TYR A 78 -11.98 -9.01 -9.88
N ASN A 79 -12.96 -8.61 -9.06
CA ASN A 79 -12.74 -8.31 -7.64
C ASN A 79 -12.21 -9.52 -6.85
N HIS A 80 -12.69 -10.73 -7.18
CA HIS A 80 -12.20 -11.97 -6.58
C HIS A 80 -10.71 -12.21 -6.91
N LEU A 81 -10.30 -11.98 -8.17
CA LEU A 81 -8.90 -12.10 -8.59
C LEU A 81 -7.98 -11.06 -7.93
N LEU A 82 -8.48 -9.84 -7.69
CA LEU A 82 -7.73 -8.78 -7.01
C LEU A 82 -7.66 -8.98 -5.48
N SER A 83 -8.58 -9.72 -4.87
CA SER A 83 -8.71 -9.83 -3.42
C SER A 83 -7.41 -10.29 -2.72
N PRO A 84 -6.71 -11.35 -3.15
CA PRO A 84 -5.47 -11.79 -2.51
C PRO A 84 -4.35 -10.74 -2.54
N LEU A 85 -4.33 -9.89 -3.58
CA LEU A 85 -3.33 -8.84 -3.73
C LEU A 85 -3.58 -7.69 -2.75
N ARG A 86 -4.85 -7.38 -2.44
CA ARG A 86 -5.22 -6.37 -1.43
C ARG A 86 -4.88 -6.81 -0.01
N VAL A 87 -4.95 -8.10 0.26
CA VAL A 87 -4.55 -8.67 1.56
C VAL A 87 -3.07 -8.37 1.88
N VAL A 88 -2.20 -8.25 0.86
CA VAL A 88 -0.78 -7.90 1.06
C VAL A 88 -0.59 -6.53 1.70
N ILE A 89 -1.25 -5.48 1.18
CA ILE A 89 -1.11 -4.12 1.73
C ILE A 89 -1.68 -4.04 3.15
N GLU A 90 -2.77 -4.77 3.44
CA GLU A 90 -3.31 -4.91 4.79
C GLU A 90 -2.31 -5.58 5.73
N HIS A 91 -1.61 -6.62 5.28
CA HIS A 91 -0.54 -7.26 6.03
C HIS A 91 0.67 -6.35 6.23
N ALA A 92 1.04 -5.53 5.25
CA ALA A 92 2.10 -4.54 5.41
C ALA A 92 1.72 -3.52 6.50
N HIS A 93 0.54 -2.92 6.43
CA HIS A 93 0.05 -1.99 7.47
C HIS A 93 -0.08 -2.65 8.84
N SER A 94 -0.60 -3.87 8.91
CA SER A 94 -0.66 -4.65 10.16
C SER A 94 0.74 -4.92 10.71
N GLY A 95 1.70 -5.23 9.83
CA GLY A 95 3.10 -5.43 10.15
C GLY A 95 3.76 -4.20 10.77
N ILE A 96 3.55 -3.01 10.17
CA ILE A 96 4.01 -1.72 10.71
C ILE A 96 3.39 -1.48 12.10
N LYS A 97 2.08 -1.73 12.23
CA LYS A 97 1.31 -1.55 13.48
C LYS A 97 1.64 -2.57 14.57
N ARG A 98 2.48 -3.60 14.32
CA ARG A 98 3.02 -4.44 15.40
C ARG A 98 3.76 -3.60 16.43
N LEU A 99 4.37 -2.50 15.99
CA LEU A 99 4.87 -1.46 16.87
C LEU A 99 3.68 -0.69 17.41
N ARG A 100 3.28 -1.00 18.64
CA ARG A 100 2.09 -0.44 19.29
C ARG A 100 2.06 1.08 19.32
N ILE A 101 3.22 1.74 19.29
CA ILE A 101 3.29 3.20 19.18
C ILE A 101 2.60 3.73 17.91
N VAL A 102 2.58 2.97 16.80
CA VAL A 102 1.88 3.34 15.55
C VAL A 102 0.44 2.82 15.51
N ALA A 103 0.14 1.74 16.24
CA ALA A 103 -1.23 1.21 16.34
C ALA A 103 -2.12 2.03 17.27
N ASP A 104 -1.56 2.46 18.40
CA ASP A 104 -2.25 3.22 19.45
C ASP A 104 -2.11 4.73 19.19
N THR A 105 -2.91 5.53 19.90
CA THR A 105 -2.85 6.99 19.78
C THR A 105 -1.50 7.54 20.27
N VAL A 106 -0.68 8.05 19.35
CA VAL A 106 0.57 8.76 19.70
C VAL A 106 0.26 10.05 20.44
N ARG A 107 0.61 10.09 21.73
CA ARG A 107 0.47 11.27 22.60
C ARG A 107 1.66 12.21 22.60
N LEU A 108 2.76 11.81 21.93
CA LEU A 108 3.92 12.67 21.73
C LEU A 108 3.52 13.94 20.99
N ARG A 109 4.08 15.07 21.42
CA ARG A 109 3.89 16.39 20.81
C ARG A 109 4.99 16.63 19.78
N GLY A 110 4.67 17.37 18.72
CA GLY A 110 5.57 17.67 17.61
C GLY A 110 5.31 16.79 16.39
N GLU A 111 5.01 17.42 15.27
CA GLU A 111 4.84 16.76 13.98
C GLU A 111 6.11 16.03 13.51
N PRO A 112 7.33 16.60 13.64
CA PRO A 112 8.56 15.90 13.22
C PRO A 112 8.80 14.61 14.00
N VAL A 113 8.44 14.58 15.29
CA VAL A 113 8.60 13.38 16.14
C VAL A 113 7.63 12.28 15.69
N ARG A 114 6.38 12.65 15.38
CA ARG A 114 5.36 11.71 14.89
C ARG A 114 5.74 11.13 13.53
N ASP A 115 6.29 11.97 12.66
CA ASP A 115 6.78 11.54 11.36
C ASP A 115 7.95 10.56 11.50
N LEU A 116 8.94 10.90 12.33
CA LEU A 116 10.08 10.03 12.61
C LEU A 116 9.64 8.67 13.18
N VAL A 117 8.63 8.65 14.06
CA VAL A 117 8.06 7.39 14.58
C VAL A 117 7.54 6.52 13.44
N MET A 118 6.83 7.10 12.46
CA MET A 118 6.31 6.36 11.32
C MET A 118 7.42 5.85 10.40
N VAL A 119 8.45 6.68 10.14
CA VAL A 119 9.64 6.30 9.35
C VAL A 119 10.36 5.11 10.00
N VAL A 120 10.66 5.20 11.30
CA VAL A 120 11.32 4.13 12.05
C VAL A 120 10.46 2.87 12.03
N ALA A 121 9.15 2.99 12.19
CA ALA A 121 8.25 1.84 12.16
C ALA A 121 8.22 1.13 10.80
N CYS A 122 8.22 1.88 9.70
CA CYS A 122 8.32 1.32 8.36
C CYS A 122 9.68 0.65 8.14
N GLY A 123 10.78 1.27 8.59
CA GLY A 123 12.12 0.70 8.51
C GLY A 123 12.26 -0.63 9.27
N LEU A 124 11.74 -0.70 10.50
CA LEU A 124 11.72 -1.93 11.30
C LEU A 124 10.83 -3.02 10.69
N HIS A 125 9.69 -2.64 10.10
CA HIS A 125 8.87 -3.57 9.34
C HIS A 125 9.62 -4.10 8.11
N ASN A 126 10.29 -3.24 7.35
CA ASN A 126 11.13 -3.61 6.20
C ASN A 126 12.24 -4.58 6.61
N LEU A 127 12.96 -4.30 7.70
CA LEU A 127 13.98 -5.20 8.25
C LEU A 127 13.40 -6.59 8.57
N ARG A 128 12.19 -6.64 9.15
CA ARG A 128 11.50 -7.90 9.45
C ARG A 128 11.08 -8.64 8.20
N VAL A 129 10.56 -7.96 7.18
CA VAL A 129 10.07 -8.61 5.96
C VAL A 129 11.19 -9.11 5.05
N CYS A 130 12.38 -8.49 5.13
CA CYS A 130 13.60 -8.93 4.48
C CYS A 130 14.37 -10.02 5.24
N SER A 131 13.98 -10.34 6.48
CA SER A 131 14.71 -11.31 7.29
C SER A 131 14.65 -12.71 6.67
N PRO A 132 15.78 -13.43 6.56
CA PRO A 132 15.80 -14.82 6.10
C PRO A 132 15.07 -15.76 7.07
N LEU A 133 14.84 -15.32 8.31
CA LEU A 133 14.10 -16.07 9.34
C LEU A 133 12.59 -15.79 9.30
N ARG A 134 12.10 -15.07 8.30
CA ARG A 134 10.68 -14.79 8.16
C ARG A 134 9.93 -16.08 7.83
N ALA A 135 9.07 -16.52 8.76
CA ALA A 135 8.31 -17.76 8.66
C ALA A 135 7.42 -17.89 7.41
N TYR A 136 7.08 -16.78 6.75
CA TYR A 136 6.24 -16.76 5.54
C TYR A 136 6.91 -15.91 4.45
N LEU A 137 7.39 -16.56 3.40
CA LEU A 137 7.84 -15.89 2.19
C LEU A 137 6.63 -15.46 1.38
N ALA A 138 6.56 -14.18 1.04
CA ALA A 138 5.58 -13.69 0.10
C ALA A 138 6.09 -13.96 -1.33
N GLN A 139 5.98 -15.23 -1.73
CA GLN A 139 6.38 -15.85 -3.01
C GLN A 139 7.81 -15.54 -3.49
N ALA A 140 8.54 -16.58 -3.89
CA ALA A 140 9.86 -16.39 -4.48
C ALA A 140 9.75 -15.48 -5.72
N PRO A 141 10.72 -14.57 -5.96
CA PRO A 141 10.72 -13.76 -7.16
C PRO A 141 10.59 -14.67 -8.37
N LEU A 142 9.67 -14.35 -9.28
CA LEU A 142 9.57 -15.02 -10.58
C LEU A 142 10.95 -14.96 -11.20
N SER A 143 11.59 -16.12 -11.32
CA SER A 143 12.79 -16.27 -12.13
C SER A 143 12.39 -15.95 -13.56
N LEU A 144 12.59 -14.71 -13.98
CA LEU A 144 12.65 -14.36 -15.39
C LEU A 144 13.85 -15.13 -15.93
N GLY A 145 13.60 -16.30 -16.50
CA GLY A 145 14.60 -17.03 -17.25
C GLY A 145 15.15 -16.09 -18.30
N ASN A 146 16.47 -15.86 -18.27
CA ASN A 146 17.15 -15.18 -19.36
C ASN A 146 16.94 -16.01 -20.63
N SER A 147 15.93 -15.67 -21.42
CA SER A 147 15.85 -16.05 -22.83
C SER A 147 16.99 -15.33 -23.53
N SER A 148 18.12 -16.02 -23.60
CA SER A 148 19.24 -15.69 -24.46
C SER A 148 18.88 -16.21 -25.85
N GLU A 149 18.59 -15.30 -26.76
CA GLU A 149 18.81 -15.47 -28.21
C GLU A 149 19.96 -14.55 -28.62
#